data_AF-A0A351T376-F1
#
_entry.id   AF-A0A351T376-F1
#
_cell.length_a   1.000
_cell.length_b   1.000
_cell.length_c   1.000
_cell.angle_alpha   90.00
_cell.angle_beta   90.00
_cell.angle_gamma   90.00
#
_symmetry.space_group_name_H-M   'P 1'
#
loop_
_entity.id
_entity.type
_entity.pdbx_description
1 polymer ?
#
loop_
_entity_poly.entity_id
_entity_poly.type
_entity_poly.pdbx_seq_one_letter_code
_entity_poly.pdbx_strand_id
1 'polypeptide(L)' 'MAKEVKFHSEARDQMLKGVDILADAVKVTLGPKGRNVVIEKAFGAPRITKDGVTVAKEIELADKFENMGAQ' A
#
# COMPACT_ATOMS: atom_id res chain seq x y z
N MET A 1 -16.77 -19.14 5.95
CA MET A 1 -16.86 -17.77 6.50
C MET A 1 -17.93 -17.00 5.75
N ALA A 2 -18.72 -16.19 6.46
CA ALA A 2 -19.69 -15.30 5.81
C ALA A 2 -18.95 -14.18 5.04
N LYS A 3 -19.55 -13.69 3.95
CA LYS A 3 -19.01 -12.55 3.19
C LYS A 3 -19.49 -11.24 3.82
N GLU A 4 -18.57 -10.31 4.03
CA GLU A 4 -18.91 -8.93 4.38
C GLU A 4 -19.21 -8.16 3.09
N VAL A 5 -20.28 -7.37 3.10
CA VAL A 5 -20.74 -6.63 1.92
C VAL A 5 -20.98 -5.18 2.32
N LYS A 6 -20.23 -4.26 1.71
CA LYS A 6 -20.37 -2.81 1.88
C LYS A 6 -20.91 -2.18 0.60
N PHE A 7 -21.61 -1.05 0.72
CA PHE A 7 -22.25 -0.38 -0.42
C PHE A 7 -21.94 1.13 -0.45
N HIS A 8 -22.18 1.74 -1.61
CA HIS A 8 -22.17 3.19 -1.83
C HIS A 8 -20.90 3.90 -1.30
N SER A 9 -21.06 4.93 -0.47
CA SER A 9 -19.97 5.75 0.06
C SER A 9 -19.03 4.95 0.93
N GLU A 10 -19.56 4.12 1.82
CA GLU A 10 -18.74 3.37 2.77
C GLU A 10 -17.75 2.43 2.04
N ALA A 11 -18.19 1.75 0.98
CA ALA A 11 -17.30 0.92 0.18
C ALA A 11 -16.24 1.76 -0.55
N ARG A 12 -16.62 2.91 -1.11
CA ARG A 12 -15.71 3.81 -1.83
C ARG A 12 -14.68 4.45 -0.90
N ASP A 13 -15.09 4.86 0.30
CA ASP A 13 -14.21 5.51 1.26
C ASP A 13 -13.14 4.53 1.77
N GLN A 14 -13.49 3.26 1.97
CA GLN A 14 -12.53 2.20 2.33
C GLN A 14 -11.57 1.91 1.17
N MET A 15 -12.06 1.77 -0.06
CA MET A 15 -11.20 1.58 -1.21
C MET A 15 -10.26 2.77 -1.44
N LEU A 16 -10.76 3.99 -1.29
CA LEU A 16 -9.97 5.22 -1.45
C LEU A 16 -8.81 5.27 -0.44
N LYS A 17 -9.05 4.92 0.83
CA LYS A 17 -7.98 4.81 1.82
C LYS A 17 -6.88 3.86 1.39
N GLY A 18 -7.25 2.70 0.83
CA GLY A 18 -6.29 1.75 0.30
C GLY A 18 -5.42 2.34 -0.81
N VAL A 19 -6.07 3.00 -1.78
CA VAL A 19 -5.38 3.72 -2.88
C VAL A 19 -4.44 4.79 -2.34
N ASP A 20 -4.90 5.58 -1.36
CA ASP A 20 -4.10 6.66 -0.76
C ASP A 20 -2.86 6.12 -0.04
N ILE A 21 -2.97 5.00 0.69
CA ILE A 21 -1.83 4.36 1.35
C ILE A 21 -0.80 3.90 0.32
N LEU A 22 -1.23 3.21 -0.75
CA LEU A 22 -0.36 2.79 -1.84
C LEU A 22 0.33 4.00 -2.49
N ALA A 23 -0.45 5.01 -2.87
CA ALA A 23 0.04 6.19 -3.56
C ALA A 23 1.04 6.97 -2.70
N ASP A 24 0.76 7.13 -1.41
CA ASP A 24 1.62 7.86 -0.48
C ASP A 24 2.96 7.16 -0.27
N ALA A 25 2.97 5.83 -0.23
CA ALA A 25 4.20 5.04 -0.13
C ALA A 25 5.03 5.05 -1.42
N VAL A 26 4.40 5.02 -2.59
CA VAL A 26 5.12 4.99 -3.88
C VAL A 26 5.56 6.38 -4.33
N LYS A 27 4.74 7.43 -4.09
CA LYS A 27 5.04 8.78 -4.61
C LYS A 27 6.35 9.35 -4.06
N VAL A 28 6.75 8.97 -2.85
CA VAL A 28 7.99 9.46 -2.24
C VAL A 28 9.24 8.98 -2.97
N THR A 29 9.14 7.91 -3.77
CA THR A 29 10.27 7.38 -4.54
C THR A 29 10.39 7.99 -5.93
N LEU A 30 9.49 8.89 -6.34
CA LEU A 30 9.45 9.42 -7.70
C LEU A 30 10.55 10.46 -7.98
N GLY A 31 11.13 10.34 -9.18
CA GLY A 31 12.09 11.28 -9.73
C GLY A 31 13.51 11.16 -9.16
N PRO A 32 14.46 11.95 -9.67
CA PRO A 32 15.88 11.86 -9.29
C PRO A 32 16.15 12.23 -7.83
N LYS A 33 15.20 12.93 -7.18
CA LYS A 33 15.24 13.29 -5.75
C LYS A 33 14.32 12.43 -4.89
N GLY A 34 13.90 11.27 -5.38
CA GLY A 34 13.12 10.30 -4.61
C GLY A 34 13.79 9.93 -3.29
N ARG A 35 12.98 9.77 -2.25
CA ARG A 35 13.39 9.38 -0.90
C ARG A 35 13.43 7.88 -0.75
N ASN A 36 14.17 7.43 0.25
CA ASN A 36 14.25 6.02 0.60
C ASN A 36 12.98 5.59 1.31
N VAL A 37 12.50 4.41 0.95
CA VAL A 37 11.50 3.64 1.68
C VAL A 37 12.19 2.45 2.34
N VAL A 38 11.84 2.19 3.59
CA VAL A 38 12.39 1.08 4.38
C VAL A 38 11.32 0.00 4.48
N ILE A 39 11.69 -1.23 4.13
CA ILE A 39 10.80 -2.38 4.07
C ILE A 39 11.37 -3.44 5.01
N GLU A 40 10.53 -3.90 5.95
CA GLU A 40 10.88 -4.95 6.90
C GLU A 40 11.11 -6.28 6.17
N LYS A 41 11.99 -7.11 6.72
CA LYS A 41 12.21 -8.49 6.28
C LYS A 41 12.09 -9.40 7.48
N ALA A 42 11.50 -10.57 7.29
CA ALA A 42 11.36 -11.58 8.35
C ALA A 42 12.70 -12.01 8.96
N PHE A 43 13.80 -11.90 8.21
CA PHE A 43 15.14 -12.22 8.68
C PHE A 43 16.19 -11.26 8.11
N GLY A 44 17.17 -10.88 8.94
CA GLY A 44 18.30 -10.03 8.54
C GLY A 44 18.02 -8.53 8.59
N ALA A 45 18.78 -7.75 7.81
CA ALA A 45 18.65 -6.30 7.75
C ALA A 45 17.44 -5.86 6.88
N PRO A 46 16.79 -4.74 7.21
CA PRO A 46 15.68 -4.20 6.42
C PRO A 46 16.16 -3.80 5.02
N ARG A 47 15.24 -3.85 4.04
CA ARG A 47 15.52 -3.41 2.67
C ARG A 47 15.26 -1.91 2.55
N ILE A 48 16.27 -1.16 2.13
CA ILE A 48 16.15 0.26 1.83
C ILE A 48 16.13 0.42 0.31
N THR A 49 15.08 1.04 -0.25
CA THR A 49 14.90 1.17 -1.70
C THR A 49 14.34 2.52 -2.11
N LYS A 50 14.61 2.92 -3.36
CA LYS A 50 13.95 4.04 -4.07
C LYS A 50 13.17 3.56 -5.30
N ASP A 51 13.00 2.25 -5.44
CA ASP A 51 12.22 1.67 -6.52
C ASP A 51 10.76 1.55 -6.10
N GLY A 52 9.91 2.38 -6.70
CA GLY A 52 8.47 2.39 -6.44
C GLY A 52 7.77 1.08 -6.81
N VAL A 53 8.30 0.31 -7.77
CA VAL A 53 7.73 -1.00 -8.15
C VAL A 53 7.95 -2.01 -7.03
N THR A 54 9.14 -2.00 -6.41
CA THR A 54 9.43 -2.81 -5.22
C THR A 54 8.54 -2.39 -4.05
N VAL A 55 8.36 -1.09 -3.82
CA VAL A 55 7.50 -0.60 -2.72
C VAL A 55 6.05 -1.04 -2.91
N ALA A 56 5.48 -0.86 -4.10
CA ALA A 56 4.10 -1.24 -4.39
C ALA A 56 3.81 -2.74 -4.15
N LYS A 57 4.77 -3.62 -4.46
CA LYS A 57 4.63 -5.07 -4.30
C LYS A 57 4.58 -5.54 -2.85
N GLU A 58 5.09 -4.75 -1.92
CA GLU A 58 5.21 -5.11 -0.51
C GLU A 58 4.06 -4.52 0.33
N ILE A 59 3.12 -3.81 -0.30
CA ILE A 59 1.95 -3.24 0.38
C ILE A 59 0.84 -4.29 0.43
N GLU A 60 0.51 -4.71 1.64
CA GLU A 60 -0.63 -5.54 1.95
C GLU A 60 -1.34 -4.95 3.18
N LEU A 61 -2.63 -4.68 3.05
CA LEU A 61 -3.42 -4.01 4.09
C LEU A 61 -4.28 -5.02 4.85
N ALA A 62 -4.41 -4.82 6.16
CA ALA A 62 -5.18 -5.73 7.02
C ALA A 62 -6.69 -5.68 6.74
N ASP A 63 -7.23 -4.50 6.41
CA ASP A 63 -8.62 -4.36 6.00
C ASP A 63 -8.79 -4.82 4.55
N LYS A 64 -9.74 -5.72 4.32
CA LYS A 64 -9.95 -6.32 2.99
C LYS A 64 -10.43 -5.29 1.96
N PHE A 65 -11.24 -4.31 2.35
CA PHE A 65 -11.76 -3.30 1.44
C PHE A 65 -10.69 -2.25 1.09
N GLU A 66 -9.86 -1.87 2.06
CA GLU A 66 -8.67 -1.06 1.78
C GLU A 66 -7.69 -1.84 0.89
N ASN A 67 -7.41 -3.11 1.20
CA ASN A 67 -6.51 -3.95 0.39
C ASN A 67 -7.01 -4.15 -1.04
N MET A 68 -8.34 -4.26 -1.23
CA MET A 68 -8.94 -4.29 -2.57
C MET A 68 -8.77 -2.97 -3.34
N GLY A 69 -8.63 -1.83 -2.65
CA GLY A 69 -8.29 -0.55 -3.29
C GLY A 69 -6.80 -0.41 -3.59
N ALA A 70 -5.93 -1.07 -2.82
CA ALA A 70 -4.48 -1.02 -2.98
C ALA A 70 -3.92 -2.07 -3.97
N GLN A 71 -4.75 -3.00 -4.48
CA GLN A 71 -4.36 -4.02 -5.47
C GLN A 71 -4.84 -3.65 -6.87
#